data_AF-A0A8S9Q635-F1
#
_entry.id   AF-A0A8S9Q635-F1
#
_cell.length_a   1.000
_cell.length_b   1.000
_cell.length_c   1.000
_cell.angle_alpha   90.00
_cell.angle_beta   90.00
_cell.angle_gamma   90.00
#
_symmetry.space_group_name_H-M   'P 1'
#
loop_
_entity.id
_entity.type
_entity.pdbx_description
1 polymer ?
#
loop_
_entity_poly.entity_id
_entity_poly.type
_entity_poly.pdbx_seq_one_letter_code
_entity_poly.pdbx_strand_id
1 'polypeptide(L)'
;MLFSRSSNVNHKFNRLQVMLYKLLWDTVVREDFPATRFFNYFALNRHEVLSQDVRDNIADAGIPAQVYLSLTLSYISFFTLMQTLEEIVRYYESTFKMLPIANDQLLLRYEFQKDRSIIAEIRFTHDPEWVMSKYKEVIAFWRSEREAEYTPEEERWKCRYCQFAKSCPGNPSLQSPAPSSPPREPRPLES
;
A
#
# COMPACT_ATOMS: atom_id res chain seq x y z
N MET A 1 -13.11 1.70 -7.44
CA MET A 1 -12.12 0.70 -7.91
C MET A 1 -10.77 1.13 -7.35
N LEU A 2 -10.19 0.35 -6.43
CA LEU A 2 -8.90 0.66 -5.81
C LEU A 2 -7.78 0.06 -6.65
N PHE A 3 -6.80 0.87 -7.06
CA PHE A 3 -5.73 0.49 -7.96
C PHE A 3 -4.40 0.39 -7.19
N SER A 4 -3.68 -0.72 -7.33
CA SER A 4 -2.30 -0.85 -6.83
C SER A 4 -1.35 -1.15 -7.99
N ARG A 5 -0.28 -0.37 -8.11
CA ARG A 5 0.83 -0.60 -9.04
C ARG A 5 1.91 -1.43 -8.35
N SER A 6 2.18 -2.63 -8.83
CA SER A 6 3.28 -3.47 -8.32
C SER A 6 4.14 -3.98 -9.46
N SER A 7 5.44 -3.70 -9.39
CA SER A 7 6.48 -4.14 -10.33
C SER A 7 6.92 -5.60 -10.12
N ASN A 8 6.48 -6.23 -9.02
CA ASN A 8 6.79 -7.61 -8.68
C ASN A 8 5.54 -8.47 -8.82
N VAL A 9 5.62 -9.52 -9.65
CA VAL A 9 4.51 -10.47 -9.89
C VAL A 9 4.47 -11.50 -8.75
N ASN A 10 4.24 -11.05 -7.51
CA ASN A 10 3.75 -11.96 -6.46
C ASN A 10 2.25 -11.77 -6.33
N HIS A 11 1.51 -12.58 -7.08
CA HIS A 11 0.06 -12.53 -7.16
C HIS A 11 -0.64 -12.57 -5.79
N LYS A 12 -0.12 -13.37 -4.84
CA LYS A 12 -0.71 -13.49 -3.49
C LYS A 12 -0.54 -12.20 -2.70
N PHE A 13 0.64 -11.58 -2.75
CA PHE A 13 0.91 -10.32 -2.06
C PHE A 13 0.13 -9.15 -2.68
N ASN A 14 0.07 -9.08 -4.01
CA ASN A 14 -0.67 -8.03 -4.71
C ASN A 14 -2.17 -8.12 -4.40
N ARG A 15 -2.74 -9.34 -4.32
CA ARG A 15 -4.11 -9.56 -3.86
C ARG A 15 -4.33 -9.08 -2.43
N LEU A 16 -3.44 -9.47 -1.51
CA LEU A 16 -3.50 -9.03 -0.12
C LEU A 16 -3.50 -7.50 -0.02
N GLN A 17 -2.62 -6.82 -0.75
CA GLN A 17 -2.53 -5.36 -0.75
C GLN A 17 -3.84 -4.70 -1.19
N VAL A 18 -4.43 -5.14 -2.31
CA VAL A 18 -5.70 -4.57 -2.80
C VAL A 18 -6.84 -4.82 -1.81
N MET A 19 -6.89 -6.00 -1.21
CA MET A 19 -7.90 -6.29 -0.18
C MET A 19 -7.71 -5.45 1.09
N LEU A 20 -6.47 -5.23 1.54
CA LEU A 20 -6.16 -4.33 2.66
C LEU A 20 -6.60 -2.89 2.35
N TYR A 21 -6.38 -2.40 1.14
CA TYR A 21 -6.89 -1.09 0.75
C TYR A 21 -8.42 -1.03 0.76
N LYS A 22 -9.11 -2.09 0.36
CA LYS A 22 -10.58 -2.15 0.49
C LYS A 22 -11.00 -2.08 1.95
N LEU A 23 -10.37 -2.83 2.85
CA LEU A 23 -10.67 -2.75 4.28
C LEU A 23 -10.46 -1.34 4.84
N LEU A 24 -9.34 -0.69 4.49
CA LEU A 24 -9.05 0.69 4.90
C LEU A 24 -10.10 1.66 4.35
N TRP A 25 -10.43 1.55 3.05
CA TRP A 25 -11.46 2.38 2.42
C TRP A 25 -12.81 2.24 3.09
N ASP A 26 -13.29 1.01 3.23
CA ASP A 26 -14.60 0.72 3.83
C ASP A 26 -14.66 1.16 5.30
N THR A 27 -13.53 1.08 6.02
CA THR A 27 -13.42 1.58 7.40
C THR A 27 -13.53 3.10 7.44
N VAL A 28 -12.80 3.82 6.58
CA VAL A 28 -12.80 5.30 6.55
C VAL A 28 -14.15 5.87 6.09
N VAL A 29 -14.90 5.14 5.26
CA VAL A 29 -16.25 5.53 4.84
C VAL A 29 -17.29 5.28 5.93
N ARG A 30 -17.17 4.18 6.68
CA ARG A 30 -18.21 3.71 7.62
C ARG A 30 -18.01 4.19 9.04
N GLU A 31 -16.77 4.18 9.50
CA GLU A 31 -16.41 4.43 10.89
C GLU A 31 -15.92 5.87 11.06
N ASP A 32 -16.08 6.40 12.27
CA ASP A 32 -15.50 7.69 12.63
C ASP A 32 -13.98 7.56 12.76
N PHE A 33 -13.24 8.52 12.18
CA PHE A 33 -11.79 8.55 12.36
C PHE A 33 -11.48 8.85 13.84
N PRO A 34 -10.62 8.08 14.52
CA PRO A 34 -10.33 8.26 15.94
C PRO A 34 -9.37 9.45 16.16
N ALA A 35 -9.81 10.66 15.78
CA ALA A 35 -9.04 11.89 15.72
C ALA A 35 -8.32 12.18 17.05
N THR A 36 -9.02 12.08 18.18
CA THR A 36 -8.43 12.32 19.50
C THR A 36 -7.28 11.35 19.80
N ARG A 37 -7.42 10.06 19.49
CA ARG A 37 -6.35 9.08 19.69
C ARG A 37 -5.18 9.34 18.76
N PHE A 38 -5.46 9.69 17.50
CA PHE A 38 -4.44 10.04 16.52
C PHE A 38 -3.59 11.23 16.98
N PHE A 39 -4.22 12.36 17.33
CA PHE A 39 -3.49 13.54 17.78
C PHE A 39 -2.70 13.28 19.07
N ASN A 40 -3.29 12.57 20.03
CA ASN A 40 -2.61 12.25 21.29
C ASN A 40 -1.42 11.30 21.08
N TYR A 41 -1.57 10.27 20.25
CA TYR A 41 -0.52 9.29 19.99
C TYR A 41 0.72 9.92 19.35
N PHE A 42 0.50 10.83 18.38
CA PHE A 42 1.58 11.53 17.69
C PHE A 42 2.01 12.84 18.38
N ALA A 43 1.45 13.17 19.54
CA ALA A 43 1.69 14.43 20.26
C ALA A 43 1.52 15.67 19.36
N LEU A 44 0.50 15.66 18.49
CA LEU A 44 0.23 16.71 17.52
C LEU A 44 -0.70 17.77 18.12
N ASN A 45 -0.35 19.04 17.96
CA ASN A 45 -1.24 20.14 18.30
C ASN A 45 -2.29 20.36 17.21
N ARG A 46 -3.50 19.86 17.46
CA ARG A 46 -4.62 19.90 16.49
C ARG A 46 -5.06 21.32 16.09
N HIS A 47 -4.79 22.31 16.93
CA HIS A 47 -5.19 23.72 16.75
C HIS A 47 -4.04 24.60 16.26
N GLU A 48 -2.85 24.03 16.06
CA GLU A 48 -1.72 24.78 15.55
C GLU A 48 -1.97 25.17 14.10
N VAL A 49 -1.63 26.42 13.79
CA VAL A 49 -1.70 26.93 12.43
C VAL A 49 -0.61 26.24 11.61
N LEU A 50 -1.00 25.64 10.50
CA LEU A 50 -0.12 24.97 9.58
C LEU A 50 0.85 25.98 8.95
N SER A 51 2.06 25.50 8.64
CA SER A 51 3.08 26.29 7.93
C SER A 51 2.54 26.86 6.62
N GLN A 52 3.08 28.01 6.20
CA GLN A 52 2.72 28.65 4.93
C GLN A 52 2.75 27.68 3.75
N ASP A 53 3.83 26.88 3.62
CA ASP A 53 3.98 25.91 2.53
C ASP A 53 2.83 24.89 2.45
N VAL A 54 2.34 24.43 3.60
CA VAL A 54 1.20 23.49 3.64
C VAL A 54 -0.08 24.19 3.20
N ARG A 55 -0.28 25.46 3.61
CA ARG A 55 -1.45 26.24 3.23
C ARG A 55 -1.45 26.59 1.74
N ASP A 56 -0.29 26.90 1.17
CA ASP A 56 -0.12 27.17 -0.26
C ASP A 56 -0.41 25.91 -1.08
N ASN A 57 0.09 24.74 -0.64
CA ASN A 57 -0.23 23.47 -1.28
C ASN A 57 -1.73 23.13 -1.23
N ILE A 58 -2.43 23.47 -0.15
CA ILE A 58 -3.89 23.27 -0.03
C ILE A 58 -4.63 24.19 -1.01
N ALA A 59 -4.18 25.44 -1.15
CA ALA A 59 -4.73 26.38 -2.11
C ALA A 59 -4.54 25.88 -3.56
N ASP A 60 -3.33 25.41 -3.89
CA ASP A 60 -2.99 24.89 -5.21
C ASP A 60 -3.74 23.60 -5.56
N ALA A 61 -4.02 22.75 -4.57
CA ALA A 61 -4.81 21.54 -4.73
C ALA A 61 -6.30 21.84 -5.05
N GLY A 62 -6.72 23.10 -4.98
CA GLY A 62 -8.09 23.51 -5.25
C GLY A 62 -9.09 22.91 -4.29
N ILE A 63 -8.66 22.51 -3.08
CA ILE A 63 -9.54 21.98 -2.03
C ILE A 63 -10.39 23.15 -1.55
N PRO A 64 -11.65 23.25 -1.96
CA PRO A 64 -12.45 24.39 -1.60
C PRO A 64 -12.89 24.14 -0.16
N ALA A 65 -12.40 24.95 0.76
CA ALA A 65 -12.96 25.05 2.11
C ALA A 65 -14.37 25.67 2.00
N GLN A 66 -15.32 24.90 1.45
CA GLN A 66 -16.74 25.24 1.51
C GLN A 66 -17.24 24.89 2.90
N VAL A 67 -16.83 25.72 3.86
CA VAL A 67 -17.54 25.78 5.13
C VAL A 67 -18.95 26.24 4.77
N TYR A 68 -19.94 25.37 5.01
CA TYR A 68 -21.34 25.75 5.12
C TYR A 68 -21.48 26.77 6.26
N LEU A 69 -21.15 28.03 5.99
CA LEU A 69 -21.73 29.15 6.71
C LEU A 69 -22.94 29.62 5.90
N SER A 70 -23.99 28.79 5.93
CA SER A 70 -25.33 29.34 5.83
C SER A 70 -25.52 30.19 7.08
N LEU A 71 -25.24 31.49 6.95
CA LEU A 71 -26.13 32.59 7.29
C LEU A 71 -25.31 33.89 7.24
N THR A 72 -25.73 34.76 6.33
CA THR A 72 -25.48 36.21 6.33
C THR A 72 -24.01 36.65 6.36
N LEU A 73 -23.46 37.03 5.21
CA LEU A 73 -23.39 38.44 4.82
C LEU A 73 -22.70 38.56 3.46
N SER A 74 -23.36 39.31 2.58
CA SER A 74 -22.81 39.92 1.38
C SER A 74 -21.46 40.59 1.70
N TYR A 75 -20.49 40.45 0.79
CA TYR A 75 -19.31 41.32 0.60
C TYR A 75 -17.93 40.93 1.14
N ILE A 76 -17.68 39.70 1.61
CA ILE A 76 -16.28 39.23 1.70
C ILE A 76 -16.21 37.81 1.19
N SER A 77 -15.64 37.63 -0.01
CA SER A 77 -15.04 36.37 -0.45
C SER A 77 -13.81 36.09 0.43
N PHE A 78 -14.03 35.88 1.73
CA PHE A 78 -12.98 35.51 2.67
C PHE A 78 -12.79 34.01 2.49
N PHE A 79 -11.94 33.68 1.52
CA PHE A 79 -11.39 32.36 1.28
C PHE A 79 -10.74 31.89 2.59
N THR A 80 -11.53 31.27 3.46
CA THR A 80 -11.06 30.76 4.74
C THR A 80 -10.38 29.44 4.42
N LEU A 81 -9.11 29.52 4.02
CA LEU A 81 -8.23 28.36 3.89
C LEU A 81 -8.24 27.60 5.21
N MET A 82 -8.27 26.27 5.11
CA MET A 82 -8.09 25.37 6.25
C MET A 82 -6.73 25.70 6.88
N GLN A 83 -6.75 26.19 8.13
CA GLN A 83 -5.56 26.68 8.81
C GLN A 83 -4.95 25.60 9.70
N THR A 84 -5.74 24.63 10.14
CA THR A 84 -5.33 23.67 11.17
C THR A 84 -5.44 22.23 10.69
N LEU A 85 -4.64 21.34 11.29
CA LEU A 85 -4.71 19.92 10.99
C LEU A 85 -6.07 19.31 11.38
N GLU A 86 -6.73 19.84 12.42
CA GLU A 86 -8.09 19.43 12.78
C GLU A 86 -9.09 19.69 11.67
N GLU A 87 -9.07 20.89 11.08
CA GLU A 87 -9.99 21.24 10.00
C GLU A 87 -9.80 20.31 8.80
N ILE A 88 -8.54 20.01 8.45
CA ILE A 88 -8.18 19.06 7.38
C ILE A 88 -8.78 17.69 7.67
N VAL A 89 -8.54 17.14 8.86
CA VAL A 89 -9.05 15.82 9.24
C VAL A 89 -10.58 15.79 9.20
N ARG A 90 -11.26 16.81 9.74
CA ARG A 90 -12.73 16.89 9.75
C ARG A 90 -13.33 16.98 8.35
N TYR A 91 -12.69 17.71 7.44
CA TYR A 91 -13.13 17.80 6.05
C TYR A 91 -13.01 16.47 5.32
N TYR A 92 -11.86 15.80 5.45
CA TYR A 92 -11.68 14.48 4.83
C TYR A 92 -12.65 13.47 5.42
N GLU A 93 -12.83 13.45 6.74
CA GLU A 93 -13.81 12.58 7.40
C GLU A 93 -15.23 12.81 6.84
N SER A 94 -15.64 14.08 6.74
CA SER A 94 -16.96 14.43 6.17
C SER A 94 -17.07 14.04 4.70
N THR A 95 -15.98 14.19 3.94
CA THR A 95 -15.93 13.87 2.51
C THR A 95 -16.01 12.37 2.28
N PHE A 96 -15.26 11.57 3.04
CA PHE A 96 -15.26 10.13 2.91
C PHE A 96 -16.61 9.52 3.29
N LYS A 97 -17.31 10.07 4.29
CA LYS A 97 -18.67 9.63 4.66
C LYS A 97 -19.72 9.86 3.56
N MET A 98 -19.46 10.77 2.61
CA MET A 98 -20.33 10.98 1.44
C MET A 98 -20.04 10.00 0.29
N LEU A 99 -18.96 9.22 0.37
CA LEU A 99 -18.56 8.30 -0.69
C LEU A 99 -19.18 6.91 -0.48
N PRO A 100 -19.42 6.16 -1.56
CA PRO A 100 -19.91 4.79 -1.45
C PRO A 100 -18.82 3.84 -0.94
N ILE A 101 -19.25 2.78 -0.25
CA ILE A 101 -18.40 1.63 0.05
C ILE A 101 -17.86 0.99 -1.23
N ALA A 102 -16.69 0.36 -1.14
CA ALA A 102 -16.08 -0.30 -2.29
C ALA A 102 -16.80 -1.61 -2.63
N ASN A 103 -16.90 -1.93 -3.92
CA ASN A 103 -17.43 -3.21 -4.38
C ASN A 103 -16.59 -4.39 -3.84
N ASP A 104 -17.23 -5.52 -3.56
CA ASP A 104 -16.56 -6.75 -3.11
C ASP A 104 -15.85 -7.50 -4.24
N GLN A 105 -16.21 -7.26 -5.51
CA GLN A 105 -15.42 -7.65 -6.67
C GLN A 105 -14.25 -6.69 -6.87
N LEU A 106 -13.05 -7.17 -6.60
CA LEU A 106 -11.80 -6.46 -6.74
C LEU A 106 -11.14 -6.77 -8.10
N LEU A 107 -10.41 -5.79 -8.62
CA LEU A 107 -9.66 -5.90 -9.88
C LEU A 107 -8.18 -5.59 -9.62
N LEU A 108 -7.31 -6.51 -10.01
CA LEU A 108 -5.88 -6.27 -10.12
C LEU A 108 -5.50 -6.20 -11.60
N ARG A 109 -5.01 -5.04 -12.04
CA ARG A 109 -4.58 -4.81 -13.42
C ARG A 109 -3.08 -4.57 -13.46
N TYR A 110 -2.39 -5.34 -14.29
CA TYR A 110 -0.98 -5.16 -14.61
C TYR A 110 -0.86 -4.38 -15.91
N GLU A 111 -0.17 -3.26 -15.86
CA GLU A 111 0.08 -2.40 -17.02
C GLU A 111 1.58 -2.31 -17.28
N PHE A 112 1.97 -2.35 -18.55
CA PHE A 112 3.35 -2.14 -18.95
C PHE A 112 3.70 -0.67 -18.73
N GLN A 113 4.77 -0.40 -17.97
CA GLN A 113 5.07 0.96 -17.51
C GLN A 113 5.34 1.95 -18.65
N LYS A 114 5.86 1.48 -19.80
CA LYS A 114 6.28 2.35 -20.92
C LYS A 114 5.09 2.93 -21.69
N ASP A 115 4.11 2.12 -22.04
CA ASP A 115 3.00 2.49 -22.93
C ASP A 115 1.62 2.31 -22.29
N ARG A 116 1.56 1.85 -21.03
CA ARG A 116 0.33 1.52 -20.29
C ARG A 116 -0.50 0.43 -20.95
N SER A 117 0.09 -0.37 -21.84
CA SER A 117 -0.58 -1.55 -22.39
C SER A 117 -0.91 -2.53 -21.27
N ILE A 118 -2.09 -3.15 -21.34
CA ILE A 118 -2.54 -4.08 -20.32
C ILE A 118 -1.84 -5.42 -20.53
N ILE A 119 -1.10 -5.86 -19.51
CA ILE A 119 -0.42 -7.15 -19.49
C ILE A 119 -1.39 -8.23 -18.98
N ALA A 120 -2.13 -7.95 -17.92
CA ALA A 120 -3.07 -8.88 -17.32
C ALA A 120 -4.14 -8.19 -16.47
N GLU A 121 -5.31 -8.80 -16.38
CA GLU A 121 -6.40 -8.42 -15.48
C GLU A 121 -6.85 -9.62 -14.68
N ILE A 122 -7.02 -9.44 -13.38
CA ILE A 122 -7.43 -10.50 -12.47
C ILE A 122 -8.55 -9.98 -11.58
N ARG A 123 -9.71 -10.62 -11.67
CA ARG A 123 -10.88 -10.34 -10.82
C ARG A 123 -10.97 -11.37 -9.72
N PHE A 124 -11.29 -10.92 -8.52
CA PHE A 124 -11.46 -11.79 -7.37
C PHE A 124 -12.39 -11.14 -6.34
N THR A 125 -13.03 -11.96 -5.53
CA THR A 125 -13.90 -11.50 -4.44
C THR A 125 -13.07 -11.14 -3.21
N HIS A 126 -13.47 -10.08 -2.51
CA HIS A 126 -12.93 -9.72 -1.21
C HIS A 126 -13.26 -10.78 -0.16
N ASP A 127 -12.24 -11.23 0.57
CA ASP A 127 -12.36 -12.22 1.63
C ASP A 127 -11.81 -11.61 2.95
N PRO A 128 -12.69 -11.03 3.79
CA PRO A 128 -12.24 -10.33 5.00
C PRO A 128 -11.56 -11.26 6.00
N GLU A 129 -11.99 -12.52 6.10
CA GLU A 129 -11.42 -13.49 7.04
C GLU A 129 -10.00 -13.87 6.63
N TRP A 130 -9.80 -14.16 5.35
CA TRP A 130 -8.48 -14.47 4.81
C TRP A 130 -7.52 -13.28 4.96
N VAL A 131 -7.98 -12.06 4.70
CA VAL A 131 -7.16 -10.84 4.84
C VAL A 131 -6.77 -10.62 6.28
N MET A 132 -7.72 -10.73 7.22
CA MET A 132 -7.43 -10.55 8.64
C MET A 132 -6.51 -11.64 9.18
N SER A 133 -6.63 -12.87 8.69
CA SER A 133 -5.69 -13.95 9.01
C SER A 133 -4.27 -13.59 8.54
N LYS A 134 -4.12 -13.13 7.29
CA LYS A 134 -2.82 -12.71 6.75
C LYS A 134 -2.24 -11.47 7.44
N TYR A 135 -3.09 -10.50 7.79
CA TYR A 135 -2.69 -9.33 8.57
C TYR A 135 -2.09 -9.73 9.92
N LYS A 136 -2.76 -10.64 10.65
CA LYS A 136 -2.26 -11.14 11.94
C LYS A 136 -0.91 -11.84 11.80
N GLU A 137 -0.75 -12.68 10.78
CA GLU A 137 0.51 -13.38 10.49
C GLU A 137 1.67 -12.38 10.25
N VAL A 138 1.43 -11.34 9.45
CA VAL A 138 2.43 -10.32 9.13
C VAL A 138 2.77 -9.47 10.35
N ILE A 139 1.77 -9.04 11.13
CA ILE A 139 2.00 -8.22 12.32
C ILE A 139 2.74 -9.01 13.41
N ALA A 140 2.44 -10.29 13.61
CA ALA A 140 3.16 -11.13 14.56
C ALA A 140 4.66 -11.18 14.23
N PHE A 141 5.02 -11.27 12.95
CA PHE A 141 6.41 -11.18 12.52
C PHE A 141 7.04 -9.81 12.88
N TRP A 142 6.37 -8.70 12.57
CA TRP A 142 6.88 -7.35 12.88
C TRP A 142 6.98 -7.05 14.37
N ARG A 143 6.18 -7.73 15.20
CA ARG A 143 6.26 -7.63 16.68
C ARG A 143 7.25 -8.61 17.30
N SER A 144 7.98 -9.37 16.49
CA SER A 144 8.88 -10.44 16.96
C SER A 144 8.15 -11.53 17.76
N GLU A 145 6.85 -11.69 17.55
CA GLU A 145 6.02 -12.78 18.11
C GLU A 145 6.16 -14.08 17.29
N ARG A 146 6.82 -14.01 16.13
CA ARG A 146 7.08 -15.10 15.19
C ARG A 146 8.42 -14.89 14.47
N GLU A 147 9.14 -15.99 14.26
CA GLU A 147 10.37 -16.02 13.46
C GLU A 147 10.12 -15.84 11.95
N ALA A 148 11.13 -15.34 11.24
CA ALA A 148 11.10 -15.26 9.79
C ALA A 148 11.02 -16.65 9.16
N GLU A 149 10.14 -16.83 8.18
CA GLU A 149 10.13 -18.02 7.34
C GLU A 149 11.08 -17.88 6.15
N TYR A 150 11.66 -19.01 5.74
CA TYR A 150 12.42 -19.08 4.51
C TYR A 150 11.51 -18.95 3.31
N THR A 151 12.10 -18.45 2.21
CA THR A 151 11.39 -18.35 0.94
C THR A 151 10.94 -19.74 0.47
N PRO A 152 9.65 -19.92 0.11
CA PRO A 152 9.14 -21.20 -0.35
C PRO A 152 9.82 -21.61 -1.65
N GLU A 153 9.77 -22.89 -1.98
CA GLU A 153 10.57 -23.48 -3.06
C GLU A 153 10.37 -22.78 -4.40
N GLU A 154 9.13 -22.44 -4.75
CA GLU A 154 8.76 -21.75 -5.99
C GLU A 154 9.37 -20.33 -6.11
N GLU A 155 9.75 -19.72 -4.99
CA GLU A 155 10.26 -18.34 -4.93
C GLU A 155 11.77 -18.30 -4.59
N ARG A 156 12.44 -19.46 -4.42
CA ARG A 156 13.87 -19.55 -4.10
C ARG A 156 14.79 -18.96 -5.16
N TRP A 157 14.29 -18.67 -6.36
CA TRP A 157 15.04 -17.89 -7.35
C TRP A 157 15.49 -16.53 -6.79
N LYS A 158 14.76 -15.96 -5.81
CA LYS A 158 15.14 -14.73 -5.09
C LYS A 158 16.44 -14.87 -4.30
N CYS A 159 16.81 -16.09 -3.87
CA CYS A 159 18.07 -16.34 -3.17
C CYS A 159 19.30 -15.99 -4.03
N ARG A 160 19.17 -16.00 -5.38
CA ARG A 160 20.26 -15.61 -6.30
C ARG A 160 20.64 -14.13 -6.19
N TYR A 161 19.75 -13.30 -5.66
CA TYR A 161 19.93 -11.85 -5.50
C TYR A 161 20.00 -11.45 -4.02
N CYS A 162 19.90 -12.40 -3.09
CA CYS A 162 19.90 -12.12 -1.66
C CYS A 162 21.35 -12.00 -1.14
N GLN A 163 21.70 -10.86 -0.56
CA GLN A 163 23.02 -10.62 0.04
C GLN A 163 23.37 -11.59 1.18
N PHE A 164 22.35 -12.18 1.83
CA PHE A 164 22.50 -13.12 2.94
C PHE A 164 22.45 -14.59 2.50
N ALA A 165 22.38 -14.88 1.19
CA ALA A 165 22.18 -16.24 0.69
C ALA A 165 23.26 -17.23 1.17
N LYS A 166 24.51 -16.79 1.34
CA LYS A 166 25.64 -17.64 1.75
C LYS A 166 25.57 -18.09 3.21
N SER A 167 24.93 -17.32 4.08
CA SER A 167 24.79 -17.60 5.51
C SER A 167 23.37 -18.02 5.90
N CYS A 168 22.44 -18.07 4.95
CA CYS A 168 21.04 -18.41 5.19
C CYS A 168 20.85 -19.94 5.23
N PRO A 169 20.42 -20.53 6.36
CA PRO A 169 20.21 -21.98 6.47
C PRO A 169 19.17 -22.53 5.49
N GLY A 170 18.22 -21.68 5.05
CA GLY A 170 17.19 -22.05 4.08
C GLY A 170 17.61 -21.97 2.61
N ASN A 171 18.88 -21.66 2.31
CA ASN A 171 19.37 -21.65 0.93
C ASN A 171 19.73 -23.08 0.47
N PRO A 172 19.08 -23.64 -0.57
CA PRO A 172 19.38 -24.99 -1.06
C PRO A 172 20.81 -25.15 -1.58
N SER A 173 21.49 -24.07 -1.98
CA SER A 173 22.88 -24.12 -2.46
C SER A 173 23.91 -24.50 -1.39
N LEU A 174 23.54 -24.52 -0.11
CA LEU A 174 24.38 -25.00 0.98
C LEU A 174 24.30 -26.52 1.18
N GLN A 175 23.33 -27.22 0.58
CA GLN A 175 23.04 -28.64 0.85
C GLN A 175 23.23 -29.60 -0.34
N SER A 176 23.71 -29.14 -1.50
CA SER A 176 24.02 -30.05 -2.62
C SER A 176 25.49 -29.94 -3.04
N PRO A 177 26.26 -31.05 -3.08
CA PRO A 177 27.49 -31.07 -3.88
C PRO A 177 27.11 -30.72 -5.32
N ALA A 178 27.89 -29.84 -5.95
CA ALA A 178 27.66 -29.40 -7.32
C ALA A 178 27.41 -30.61 -8.24
N PRO A 179 26.39 -30.60 -9.12
CA PRO A 179 26.29 -31.63 -10.14
C PRO A 179 27.53 -31.51 -11.03
N SER A 180 28.36 -32.55 -11.01
CA SER A 180 29.53 -32.71 -11.88
C SER A 180 29.10 -32.48 -13.32
N SER A 181 29.68 -31.48 -13.97
CA SER A 181 29.49 -31.24 -15.40
C SER A 181 29.99 -32.46 -16.19
N PRO A 182 29.26 -32.95 -17.22
CA PRO A 182 29.79 -33.99 -18.07
C PRO A 182 31.00 -33.47 -18.87
N PRO A 183 31.98 -34.35 -19.23
CA PRO A 183 33.19 -33.93 -19.92
C PRO A 183 32.86 -33.29 -21.27
N ARG A 184 33.44 -32.12 -21.53
CA ARG A 184 33.29 -31.40 -22.80
C ARG A 184 34.19 -32.08 -23.85
N GLU A 185 33.57 -32.71 -24.84
CA GLU A 185 34.24 -33.33 -25.99
C GLU A 185 35.02 -32.27 -26.80
N PRO A 186 36.25 -32.54 -27.28
CA PRO A 186 37.04 -31.55 -28.01
C PRO A 186 36.46 -31.34 -29.42
N ARG A 187 36.30 -30.07 -29.82
CA ARG A 187 35.96 -29.71 -31.21
C ARG A 187 37.13 -30.01 -32.15
N PRO A 188 36.88 -30.55 -33.37
CA PRO A 188 37.93 -30.72 -34.37
C PRO A 188 38.46 -29.37 -34.84
N LEU A 189 39.78 -29.29 -35.02
CA LEU A 189 40.46 -28.18 -35.68
C LEU A 189 40.16 -28.25 -37.18
N GLU A 190 39.56 -27.19 -37.71
CA GLU A 190 39.42 -26.98 -39.16
C GLU A 190 40.81 -26.77 -39.78
N SER A 191 41.04 -27.42 -40.92
CA SER A 191 42.11 -27.13 -41.88
C SER A 191 41.51 -26.97 -43.27
#